data_AF-A0A8S2TJ59-F1
#
_entry.id   AF-A0A8S2TJ59-F1
#
_cell.length_a   1.000
_cell.length_b   1.000
_cell.length_c   1.000
_cell.angle_alpha   90.00
_cell.angle_beta   90.00
_cell.angle_gamma   90.00
#
_symmetry.space_group_name_H-M   'P 1'
#
loop_
_entity.id
_entity.type
_entity.pdbx_description
1 polymer ?
#
loop_
_entity_poly.entity_id
_entity_poly.type
_entity_poly.pdbx_seq_one_letter_code
_entity_poly.pdbx_strand_id
1 'polypeptide(L)'
;MLVFKSSLMNITNKKAPPPLSLHPVTVDLEMATFLNLIRDNEMINFQTFWKSNYRNLPRLSQLARRYNVVPATSIYLEQTFSVAGAVKNIRRASLSSLSLRSLMILKK
;
A
#
# COMPACT_ATOMS: atom_id res chain seq x y z
N MET A 1 -21.79 21.26 10.78
CA MET A 1 -21.34 20.65 12.06
C MET A 1 -22.23 19.45 12.31
N LEU A 2 -21.66 18.31 12.73
CA LEU A 2 -22.28 16.97 12.86
C LEU A 2 -22.35 16.19 11.54
N VAL A 3 -21.91 14.94 11.39
CA VAL A 3 -21.39 13.94 12.33
C VAL A 3 -20.58 12.93 11.49
N PHE A 4 -19.30 12.80 11.81
CA PHE A 4 -18.29 11.91 11.23
C PHE A 4 -18.50 10.43 11.63
N LYS A 5 -19.74 9.95 11.83
CA LYS A 5 -20.00 8.61 12.42
C LYS A 5 -20.29 7.49 11.42
N SER A 6 -20.48 7.75 10.13
CA SER A 6 -20.84 6.69 9.18
C SER A 6 -19.63 5.86 8.68
N SER A 7 -18.39 6.29 8.97
CA SER A 7 -17.16 5.67 8.44
C SER A 7 -16.39 4.80 9.44
N LEU A 8 -16.97 4.49 10.60
CA LEU A 8 -16.34 3.61 11.60
C LEU A 8 -16.89 2.18 11.62
N MET A 9 -17.97 1.88 10.89
CA MET A 9 -18.56 0.53 10.87
C MET A 9 -18.00 -0.40 9.76
N ASN A 10 -17.08 0.07 8.92
CA ASN A 10 -16.42 -0.77 7.89
C ASN A 10 -15.01 -1.24 8.27
N ILE A 11 -14.52 -0.91 9.47
CA ILE A 11 -13.18 -1.32 9.95
C ILE A 11 -13.20 -2.75 10.55
N THR A 12 -14.37 -3.29 10.86
CA THR A 12 -14.51 -4.62 11.49
C THR A 12 -14.64 -5.78 10.50
N ASN A 13 -14.71 -5.52 9.19
CA ASN A 13 -14.64 -6.58 8.17
C ASN A 13 -13.22 -6.73 7.60
N LYS A 14 -12.20 -6.70 8.47
CA LYS A 14 -10.99 -7.45 8.19
C LYS A 14 -11.38 -8.90 8.40
N LYS A 15 -11.75 -9.59 7.30
CA LYS A 15 -11.81 -11.05 7.24
C LYS A 15 -10.67 -11.56 8.11
N ALA A 16 -11.00 -12.18 9.25
CA ALA A 16 -10.02 -12.64 10.21
C ALA A 16 -8.92 -13.35 9.42
N PRO A 17 -7.62 -13.10 9.70
CA PRO A 17 -6.58 -13.86 9.03
C PRO A 17 -6.99 -15.34 9.16
N PRO A 18 -7.00 -16.10 8.06
CA PRO A 18 -7.34 -17.52 8.12
C PRO A 18 -6.56 -18.13 9.29
N PRO A 19 -7.19 -19.01 10.10
CA PRO A 19 -6.51 -19.60 11.24
C PRO A 19 -5.13 -20.05 10.80
N LEU A 20 -4.11 -19.77 11.61
CA LEU A 20 -2.68 -20.03 11.38
C LEU A 20 -2.37 -21.55 11.32
N SER A 21 -3.27 -22.35 10.75
CA SER A 21 -3.20 -23.81 10.70
C SER A 21 -2.26 -24.26 9.59
N LEU A 22 -1.18 -24.90 10.03
CA LEU A 22 -0.31 -25.84 9.31
C LEU A 22 0.38 -25.31 8.04
N HIS A 23 1.42 -24.50 8.23
CA HIS A 23 2.58 -24.58 7.35
C HIS A 23 3.74 -25.18 8.16
N PRO A 24 4.56 -26.08 7.58
CA PRO A 24 5.66 -26.77 8.30
C PRO A 24 6.79 -25.84 8.76
N VAL A 25 6.67 -24.53 8.51
CA VAL A 25 7.68 -23.51 8.84
C VAL A 25 7.16 -22.68 10.01
N THR A 26 7.84 -22.78 11.15
CA THR A 26 7.60 -21.94 12.32
C THR A 26 7.98 -20.48 12.01
N VAL A 27 7.36 -19.51 12.69
CA VAL A 27 7.65 -18.08 12.48
C VAL A 27 9.15 -17.81 12.66
N ASP A 28 9.75 -18.41 13.68
CA ASP A 28 11.16 -18.22 14.01
C ASP A 28 12.09 -18.72 12.89
N LEU A 29 11.72 -19.82 12.23
CA LEU A 29 12.48 -20.36 11.09
C LEU A 29 12.39 -19.44 9.87
N GLU A 30 11.21 -18.90 9.58
CA GLU A 30 11.02 -17.92 8.51
C GLU A 30 11.85 -16.64 8.76
N MET A 31 11.85 -16.16 10.01
CA MET A 31 12.64 -15.01 10.43
C MET A 31 14.15 -15.25 10.35
N ALA A 32 14.63 -16.41 10.80
CA ALA A 32 16.05 -16.78 10.71
C ALA A 32 16.51 -16.87 9.24
N THR A 33 15.66 -17.43 8.37
CA THR A 33 15.92 -17.53 6.93
C THR A 33 16.04 -16.15 6.29
N PHE A 34 15.13 -15.23 6.64
CA PHE A 34 15.17 -13.85 6.16
C PHE A 34 16.44 -13.10 6.58
N LEU A 35 16.84 -13.21 7.86
CA LEU A 35 18.04 -12.55 8.38
C LEU A 35 19.32 -13.05 7.71
N ASN A 36 19.43 -14.36 7.48
CA ASN A 36 20.54 -14.93 6.72
C ASN A 36 20.58 -14.41 5.28
N LEU A 37 19.42 -14.32 4.62
CA LEU A 37 19.32 -13.90 3.22
C LEU A 37 19.71 -12.43 3.00
N ILE A 38 19.42 -11.57 3.99
CA ILE A 38 19.79 -10.15 3.97
C ILE A 38 21.27 -9.94 4.29
N ARG A 39 21.82 -10.71 5.24
CA ARG A 39 23.21 -10.58 5.66
C ARG A 39 24.19 -10.69 4.49
N ASP A 40 23.86 -11.51 3.50
CA ASP A 40 24.74 -11.79 2.36
C ASP A 40 24.49 -10.85 1.16
N ASN A 41 23.54 -9.90 1.26
CA ASN A 41 23.20 -8.99 0.16
C ASN A 41 23.00 -7.54 0.64
N GLU A 42 23.99 -6.68 0.41
CA GLU A 42 23.93 -5.26 0.82
C GLU A 42 23.06 -4.38 -0.10
N MET A 43 22.87 -4.75 -1.36
CA MET A 43 22.14 -3.95 -2.37
C MET A 43 20.95 -4.71 -2.95
N ILE A 44 19.93 -4.90 -2.13
CA ILE A 44 18.70 -5.59 -2.51
C ILE A 44 17.63 -4.60 -2.97
N ASN A 45 17.21 -4.69 -4.22
CA ASN A 45 15.99 -4.03 -4.65
C ASN A 45 14.77 -4.73 -4.02
N PHE A 46 14.05 -4.00 -3.16
CA PHE A 46 12.89 -4.49 -2.40
C PHE A 46 11.87 -5.26 -3.24
N GLN A 47 11.51 -4.73 -4.42
CA GLN A 47 10.48 -5.32 -5.27
C GLN A 47 10.93 -6.64 -5.88
N THR A 48 12.19 -6.73 -6.30
CA THR A 48 12.74 -7.98 -6.85
C THR A 48 12.89 -9.07 -5.78
N PHE A 49 13.31 -8.69 -4.59
CA PHE A 49 13.49 -9.60 -3.45
C PHE A 49 12.21 -10.27 -2.99
N TRP A 50 11.13 -9.50 -2.79
CA TRP A 50 9.86 -10.08 -2.35
C TRP A 50 9.15 -10.86 -3.47
N LYS A 51 9.50 -10.63 -4.74
CA LYS A 51 9.01 -11.44 -5.85
C LYS A 51 9.70 -12.80 -5.91
N SER A 52 11.02 -12.86 -5.74
CA SER A 52 11.77 -14.12 -5.75
C SER A 52 11.54 -14.95 -4.49
N ASN A 53 11.43 -14.32 -3.32
CA ASN A 53 11.32 -15.00 -2.03
C ASN A 53 9.90 -15.23 -1.54
N TYR A 54 8.87 -14.94 -2.34
CA TYR A 54 7.46 -15.10 -1.94
C TYR A 54 7.11 -16.51 -1.46
N ARG A 55 7.71 -17.55 -2.08
CA ARG A 55 7.47 -18.96 -1.73
C ARG A 55 8.19 -19.38 -0.45
N ASN A 56 9.38 -18.83 -0.20
CA ASN A 56 10.22 -19.17 0.95
C ASN A 56 9.81 -18.38 2.20
N LEU A 57 9.27 -17.17 2.01
CA LEU A 57 8.86 -16.25 3.06
C LEU A 57 7.37 -15.85 2.88
N PRO A 58 6.42 -16.79 2.98
CA PRO A 58 5.03 -16.54 2.64
C PRO A 58 4.34 -15.53 3.57
N ARG A 59 4.65 -15.52 4.87
CA ARG A 59 4.01 -14.61 5.84
C ARG A 59 4.69 -13.24 5.80
N LEU A 60 6.01 -13.22 5.76
CA LEU A 60 6.78 -11.97 5.68
C LEU A 60 6.54 -11.23 4.38
N SER A 61 6.46 -11.93 3.25
CA SER A 61 6.16 -11.29 1.96
C SER A 61 4.74 -10.72 1.92
N GLN A 62 3.77 -11.39 2.56
CA GLN A 62 2.43 -10.85 2.70
C GLN A 62 2.42 -9.60 3.59
N LEU A 63 3.20 -9.60 4.67
CA LEU A 63 3.35 -8.46 5.56
C LEU A 63 4.00 -7.27 4.85
N ALA A 64 5.13 -7.50 4.20
CA ALA A 64 5.87 -6.50 3.45
C ALA A 64 5.00 -5.84 2.37
N ARG A 65 4.19 -6.63 1.64
CA ARG A 65 3.23 -6.09 0.66
C ARG A 65 2.16 -5.21 1.30
N ARG A 66 1.65 -5.57 2.49
CA ARG A 66 0.60 -4.79 3.17
C ARG A 66 1.14 -3.45 3.66
N TYR A 67 2.32 -3.44 4.26
CA TYR A 67 2.91 -2.20 4.78
C TYR A 67 3.47 -1.30 3.68
N ASN A 68 3.98 -1.86 2.58
CA ASN A 68 4.55 -1.07 1.48
C ASN A 68 3.52 -0.40 0.55
N VAL A 69 2.23 -0.70 0.70
CA VAL A 69 1.15 -0.01 -0.04
C VAL A 69 0.85 1.36 0.59
N VAL A 70 1.21 1.57 1.85
CA VAL A 70 1.03 2.86 2.53
C VAL A 70 2.25 3.74 2.22
N PRO A 71 2.11 4.81 1.43
CA PRO A 71 3.21 5.74 1.24
C PRO A 71 3.57 6.36 2.58
N ALA A 72 4.86 6.47 2.87
CA ALA A 72 5.34 7.07 4.11
C ALA A 72 5.00 8.57 4.22
N THR A 73 4.69 9.23 3.09
CA THR A 73 4.44 10.66 3.01
C THR A 73 3.21 10.99 2.16
N SER A 74 2.58 12.12 2.45
CA SER A 74 1.48 12.70 1.66
C SER A 74 1.94 13.39 0.38
N ILE A 75 3.25 13.49 0.13
CA ILE A 75 3.84 14.26 -0.97
C ILE A 75 3.27 13.85 -2.34
N TYR A 76 3.05 12.55 -2.56
CA TYR A 76 2.46 12.06 -3.80
C TYR A 76 1.02 12.58 -4.02
N LEU A 77 0.24 12.64 -2.94
CA LEU A 77 -1.11 13.19 -2.96
C LEU A 77 -1.06 14.71 -3.18
N GLU A 78 -0.20 15.41 -2.46
CA GLU A 78 -0.02 16.86 -2.58
C GLU A 78 0.40 17.29 -3.98
N GLN A 79 1.30 16.54 -4.61
CA GLN A 79 1.70 16.76 -6.01
C GLN A 79 0.50 16.59 -6.95
N THR A 80 -0.28 15.52 -6.76
CA THR A 80 -1.49 15.25 -7.56
C THR A 80 -2.53 16.36 -7.39
N PHE A 81 -2.77 16.80 -6.16
CA PHE A 81 -3.71 17.88 -5.85
C PHE A 81 -3.21 19.25 -6.32
N SER A 82 -1.91 19.50 -6.32
CA SER A 82 -1.33 20.74 -6.86
C SER A 82 -1.54 20.82 -8.38
N VAL A 83 -1.30 19.73 -9.11
CA VAL A 83 -1.58 19.67 -10.55
C VAL A 83 -3.07 19.83 -10.82
N ALA A 84 -3.93 19.21 -10.02
CA ALA A 84 -5.37 19.39 -10.13
C ALA A 84 -5.83 20.83 -9.89
N GLY A 85 -5.26 21.49 -8.87
CA GLY A 85 -5.49 22.90 -8.58
C GLY A 85 -5.07 23.78 -9.75
N ALA A 86 -3.91 23.50 -10.35
CA ALA A 86 -3.42 24.18 -11.54
C ALA A 86 -4.37 23.97 -12.74
N VAL A 87 -4.84 22.75 -13.00
CA VAL A 87 -5.79 22.46 -14.10
C VAL A 87 -7.10 23.21 -13.92
N LYS A 88 -7.61 23.29 -12.68
CA LYS A 88 -8.82 24.05 -12.35
C LYS A 88 -8.62 25.55 -12.55
N ASN A 89 -7.46 26.08 -12.15
CA ASN A 89 -7.20 27.52 -12.14
C ASN A 89 -6.78 28.07 -13.53
N ILE A 90 -5.87 27.38 -14.23
CA ILE A 90 -5.31 27.81 -15.52
C ILE A 90 -6.36 27.84 -16.62
N ARG A 91 -7.32 26.91 -16.61
CA ARG A 91 -8.31 26.82 -17.69
C ARG A 91 -9.56 27.68 -17.50
N ARG A 92 -9.76 28.35 -16.35
CA ARG A 92 -11.09 28.87 -15.92
C ARG A 92 -12.23 27.91 -16.26
N ALA A 93 -11.92 26.62 -16.32
CA ALA A 93 -12.83 25.64 -16.86
C ALA A 93 -13.87 25.45 -15.78
N SER A 94 -15.14 25.60 -16.13
CA SER A 94 -16.29 25.19 -15.32
C SER A 94 -16.33 23.65 -15.23
N LEU A 95 -15.21 23.04 -14.84
CA LEU A 95 -15.12 21.62 -14.58
C LEU A 95 -15.76 21.38 -13.23
N SER A 96 -16.85 20.64 -13.25
CA SER A 96 -17.44 20.11 -12.03
C SER A 96 -16.39 19.30 -11.26
N SER A 97 -16.52 19.26 -9.94
CA SER A 97 -15.67 18.43 -9.07
C SER A 97 -15.66 16.96 -9.49
N LEU A 98 -16.78 16.47 -10.03
CA LEU A 98 -16.92 15.12 -10.55
C LEU A 98 -16.06 14.90 -11.81
N SER A 99 -16.14 15.82 -12.78
CA SER A 99 -15.35 15.74 -14.01
C SER A 99 -13.84 15.84 -13.73
N LEU A 100 -13.44 16.69 -12.78
CA LEU A 100 -12.05 16.82 -12.34
C LEU A 100 -11.56 15.53 -11.67
N ARG A 101 -12.38 14.90 -10.83
CA ARG A 101 -12.07 13.61 -10.20
C ARG A 101 -11.87 12.52 -11.24
N SER A 102 -12.78 12.39 -12.20
CA SER A 102 -12.64 11.41 -13.28
C SER A 102 -11.38 11.63 -14.11
N LEU A 103 -11.03 12.90 -14.37
CA LEU A 103 -9.79 13.25 -15.07
C LEU A 103 -8.54 12.85 -14.26
N MET A 104 -8.53 13.07 -12.95
CA MET A 104 -7.41 12.66 -12.09
C MET A 104 -7.25 11.13 -12.05
N ILE A 105 -8.35 10.38 -12.06
CA ILE A 105 -8.31 8.91 -12.07
C ILE A 105 -7.81 8.38 -13.43
N LEU A 106 -8.17 9.05 -14.53
CA LEU A 106 -7.74 8.68 -15.88
C LEU A 106 -6.26 8.99 -16.15
N LYS A 107 -5.72 10.03 -15.51
CA LYS A 107 -4.32 10.41 -15.63
C LYS A 107 -3.44 9.31 -15.01
N LYS A 108 -2.88 8.47 -15.88
CA LYS A 108 -2.01 7.34 -15.51
C LYS A 108 -0.56 7.78 -15.43
#